data_AF-V9K8A0-F1
#
_entry.id   AF-V9K8A0-F1
#
_cell.length_a   1.000
_cell.length_b   1.000
_cell.length_c   1.000
_cell.angle_alpha   90.00
_cell.angle_beta   90.00
_cell.angle_gamma   90.00
#
_symmetry.space_group_name_H-M   'P 1'
#
loop_
_entity.id
_entity.type
_entity.pdbx_description
1 polymer ?
#
loop_
_entity_poly.entity_id
_entity_poly.type
_entity_poly.pdbx_seq_one_letter_code
_entity_poly.pdbx_strand_id
1 'polypeptide(L)'
;HLSNARLGEGQAAVGTGASCAGAQAGVAQDGASDVNPGAAAAAAAAGGAEAAAETNHVTELVALGSPATANVTIFDDDHAGIFTFEEKAAHVSESVGVMEVKVLRMSGARGAVVLPYRTVEGSAHGSGVDFEDTFGELEFQNDEIVKTIEIKIIDDEEYEKNKNFFIEIGEPRLVEMSEKKALLLNELGGFTKTGKCFSGHAIYRKVHFRDNPVPSTVICFADDTEKNEHPLTNKEEEEKRIADMGRPVLGEHTKLEIIIEESYEFKNTVDKLIKKTNLALVVGTNSWREQFIEAITVSSGEDDEDDECAEEKLPSCFDYVMHFLTVFWKVFFAFVPPTDYWNGWACFVVSILMIGFLTAFIGDLASHFGCTIGLKDSVTAVVFVALGTSVPDTFASKVAAIQDQYADASIGNVTGSNAVNIFLGIGVAWTVAAVYWSAQGKDFEVQPGTLAFSVTLYTIFAFISCGVLLYRRRPEIGGELGGPRTAKRLTSSLFVLLWLLYILFSSLEAYCYIKGF
;
A
#
# COMPACT_ATOMS: atom_id res chain seq x y z
N HIS A 1 23.36 18.43 42.54
CA HIS A 1 24.15 19.69 42.44
C HIS A 1 23.43 20.63 41.47
N LEU A 2 23.52 21.95 41.68
CA LEU A 2 22.93 22.95 40.77
C LEU A 2 23.96 23.46 39.74
N SER A 3 23.50 23.71 38.51
CA SER A 3 23.56 25.00 37.77
C SER A 3 23.12 24.75 36.32
N ASN A 4 22.14 25.46 35.74
CA ASN A 4 22.01 26.90 35.47
C ASN A 4 23.10 27.48 34.56
N ALA A 5 22.69 27.81 33.33
CA ALA A 5 23.20 28.92 32.54
C ALA A 5 21.99 29.66 31.92
N ARG A 6 22.03 30.99 31.89
CA ARG A 6 21.01 31.91 31.34
C ARG A 6 21.74 32.96 30.48
N LEU A 7 20.95 33.85 29.87
CA LEU A 7 21.32 35.06 29.09
C LEU A 7 21.50 34.78 27.58
N GLY A 8 21.06 35.68 26.69
CA GLY A 8 20.36 36.95 26.94
C GLY A 8 19.77 37.59 25.67
N GLU A 9 18.97 38.64 25.85
CA GLU A 9 18.20 39.32 24.78
C GLU A 9 19.04 40.35 23.99
N GLY A 10 18.58 40.74 22.80
CA GLY A 10 19.12 41.86 22.01
C GLY A 10 18.21 42.25 20.84
N GLN A 11 17.68 43.48 20.86
CA GLN A 11 16.81 44.07 19.81
C GLN A 11 17.62 44.98 18.87
N ALA A 12 17.11 45.30 17.66
CA ALA A 12 17.04 46.68 17.10
C ALA A 12 16.58 46.75 15.62
N ALA A 13 16.16 47.97 15.21
CA ALA A 13 15.87 48.48 13.85
C ALA A 13 14.66 47.88 13.10
N VAL A 14 13.59 48.59 12.69
CA VAL A 14 13.30 50.00 12.27
C VAL A 14 13.60 50.32 10.79
N GLY A 15 12.54 50.68 10.04
CA GLY A 15 12.59 51.24 8.68
C GLY A 15 11.18 51.61 8.18
N THR A 16 10.99 52.79 7.57
CA THR A 16 9.67 53.37 7.25
C THR A 16 9.57 53.96 5.84
N GLY A 17 8.38 53.87 5.20
CA GLY A 17 7.83 54.99 4.42
C GLY A 17 7.24 54.70 3.01
N ALA A 18 6.12 55.39 2.71
CA ALA A 18 5.62 55.81 1.38
C ALA A 18 5.21 54.71 0.35
N SER A 19 4.31 54.95 -0.63
CA SER A 19 3.23 55.94 -0.84
C SER A 19 2.30 55.48 -1.99
N CYS A 20 1.21 56.20 -2.27
CA CYS A 20 0.22 55.99 -3.36
C CYS A 20 0.85 56.07 -4.78
N ALA A 21 0.20 55.73 -5.91
CA ALA A 21 -1.24 55.61 -6.22
C ALA A 21 -1.53 54.76 -7.50
N GLY A 22 -2.80 54.46 -7.79
CA GLY A 22 -3.30 53.86 -9.05
C GLY A 22 -4.83 53.67 -9.01
N ALA A 23 -5.56 53.74 -10.14
CA ALA A 23 -7.03 53.91 -10.11
C ALA A 23 -7.85 53.28 -11.26
N GLN A 24 -9.10 52.90 -10.89
CA GLN A 24 -10.37 52.87 -11.66
C GLN A 24 -10.68 51.84 -12.77
N ALA A 25 -11.95 51.38 -12.71
CA ALA A 25 -12.85 50.79 -13.75
C ALA A 25 -12.52 49.39 -14.33
N GLY A 26 -13.50 48.52 -14.64
CA GLY A 26 -14.96 48.55 -14.37
C GLY A 26 -15.80 47.67 -15.34
N VAL A 27 -17.06 47.35 -14.99
CA VAL A 27 -18.08 46.59 -15.81
C VAL A 27 -17.73 45.09 -15.97
N ALA A 28 -18.62 44.08 -16.05
CA ALA A 28 -20.09 43.87 -16.08
C ALA A 28 -20.41 42.60 -15.21
N GLN A 29 -21.60 42.06 -14.94
CA GLN A 29 -23.05 42.35 -15.06
C GLN A 29 -23.74 40.96 -15.04
N ASP A 30 -24.74 40.72 -14.18
CA ASP A 30 -25.39 39.41 -14.03
C ASP A 30 -26.31 38.99 -15.20
N GLY A 31 -26.61 37.68 -15.28
CA GLY A 31 -27.68 37.12 -16.10
C GLY A 31 -28.38 35.95 -15.40
N ALA A 32 -29.71 35.92 -15.40
CA ALA A 32 -30.53 34.95 -14.66
C ALA A 32 -31.81 34.53 -15.42
N SER A 33 -32.23 33.27 -15.21
CA SER A 33 -33.47 32.64 -15.68
C SER A 33 -33.62 31.29 -14.95
N ASP A 34 -34.76 30.82 -14.41
CA ASP A 34 -36.11 31.42 -14.30
C ASP A 34 -36.57 31.30 -12.79
N VAL A 35 -37.77 30.96 -12.28
CA VAL A 35 -39.04 30.47 -12.84
C VAL A 35 -40.27 31.11 -12.14
N ASN A 36 -41.36 31.20 -12.90
CA ASN A 36 -42.77 31.48 -12.55
C ASN A 36 -43.45 30.40 -11.63
N PRO A 37 -44.76 30.49 -11.23
CA PRO A 37 -45.75 31.58 -11.42
C PRO A 37 -46.77 31.89 -10.27
N GLY A 38 -47.29 33.14 -10.27
CA GLY A 38 -48.69 33.49 -9.95
C GLY A 38 -49.16 33.45 -8.47
N ALA A 39 -50.26 34.10 -8.07
CA ALA A 39 -51.18 35.07 -8.70
C ALA A 39 -51.90 35.88 -7.56
N ALA A 40 -52.79 36.87 -7.73
CA ALA A 40 -53.52 37.46 -8.87
C ALA A 40 -54.05 38.88 -8.53
N ALA A 41 -54.49 39.65 -9.55
CA ALA A 41 -55.50 40.74 -9.49
C ALA A 41 -55.19 42.03 -8.64
N ALA A 42 -55.71 43.24 -8.95
CA ALA A 42 -56.32 43.83 -10.17
C ALA A 42 -56.42 45.39 -10.00
N ALA A 43 -56.95 46.09 -11.03
CA ALA A 43 -57.12 47.56 -11.16
C ALA A 43 -55.79 48.35 -11.35
N ALA A 44 -55.55 49.14 -12.41
CA ALA A 44 -56.28 50.25 -13.07
C ALA A 44 -56.09 51.63 -12.38
N ALA A 45 -55.95 52.78 -13.07
CA ALA A 45 -55.59 53.11 -14.46
C ALA A 45 -55.40 54.66 -14.57
N ALA A 46 -54.49 55.14 -15.44
CA ALA A 46 -54.16 56.57 -15.69
C ALA A 46 -53.60 57.36 -14.47
N GLY A 47 -52.93 58.51 -14.63
CA GLY A 47 -52.38 59.16 -15.84
C GLY A 47 -52.18 60.68 -15.66
N GLY A 48 -50.99 61.21 -16.00
CA GLY A 48 -50.59 62.62 -15.83
C GLY A 48 -50.01 62.89 -14.41
N ALA A 49 -48.89 63.57 -14.16
CA ALA A 49 -48.05 64.59 -14.83
C ALA A 49 -48.27 66.04 -14.31
N GLU A 50 -47.17 66.65 -13.85
CA GLU A 50 -46.90 68.05 -13.44
C GLU A 50 -47.86 68.69 -12.38
N ALA A 51 -47.47 69.07 -11.16
CA ALA A 51 -46.31 69.81 -10.61
C ALA A 51 -46.50 71.34 -10.53
N ALA A 52 -46.45 71.92 -9.32
CA ALA A 52 -45.87 73.24 -9.00
C ALA A 52 -45.95 73.61 -7.49
N ALA A 53 -45.03 74.46 -7.06
CA ALA A 53 -45.09 75.42 -5.94
C ALA A 53 -45.20 74.91 -4.48
N GLU A 54 -44.12 75.16 -3.74
CA GLU A 54 -43.93 74.90 -2.30
C GLU A 54 -44.73 75.87 -1.40
N THR A 55 -45.01 75.48 -0.14
CA THR A 55 -44.35 76.13 1.03
C THR A 55 -44.63 75.42 2.37
N ASN A 56 -43.55 75.05 3.05
CA ASN A 56 -43.38 75.06 4.51
C ASN A 56 -44.43 74.39 5.43
N HIS A 57 -44.44 73.06 5.46
CA HIS A 57 -44.42 72.36 6.76
C HIS A 57 -43.60 71.05 6.64
N VAL A 58 -42.32 71.10 7.01
CA VAL A 58 -41.48 69.88 7.07
C VAL A 58 -41.80 69.15 8.37
N THR A 59 -42.84 68.33 8.32
CA THR A 59 -42.99 67.22 9.26
C THR A 59 -42.04 66.13 8.79
N GLU A 60 -40.99 65.81 9.54
CA GLU A 60 -40.15 64.65 9.24
C GLU A 60 -41.00 63.38 9.42
N LEU A 61 -41.48 62.83 8.29
CA LEU A 61 -42.20 61.57 8.24
C LEU A 61 -41.18 60.44 8.48
N VAL A 62 -41.01 60.09 9.76
CA VAL A 62 -40.23 58.93 10.20
C VAL A 62 -40.87 57.66 9.64
N ALA A 63 -40.39 57.24 8.46
CA ALA A 63 -40.82 56.03 7.80
C ALA A 63 -40.06 54.82 8.36
N LEU A 64 -40.76 53.71 8.61
CA LEU A 64 -40.13 52.43 8.90
C LEU A 64 -39.38 51.94 7.65
N GLY A 65 -38.07 51.74 7.78
CA GLY A 65 -37.26 51.13 6.72
C GLY A 65 -37.71 49.70 6.43
N SER A 66 -37.64 49.28 5.17
CA SER A 66 -37.98 47.93 4.74
C SER A 66 -36.77 46.98 4.83
N PRO A 67 -36.95 45.72 5.29
CA PRO A 67 -38.19 45.15 5.82
C PRO A 67 -38.47 45.60 7.27
N ALA A 68 -39.68 46.10 7.52
CA ALA A 68 -40.14 46.48 8.86
C ALA A 68 -40.55 45.28 9.75
N THR A 69 -40.40 44.07 9.22
CA THR A 69 -40.78 42.80 9.84
C THR A 69 -39.64 41.79 9.61
N ALA A 70 -39.07 41.24 10.69
CA ALA A 70 -38.17 40.09 10.60
C ALA A 70 -38.99 38.79 10.70
N ASN A 71 -38.68 37.80 9.86
CA ASN A 71 -39.17 36.44 10.08
C ASN A 71 -38.25 35.73 11.08
N VAL A 72 -38.82 35.19 12.16
CA VAL A 72 -38.07 34.44 13.19
C VAL A 72 -38.48 32.99 13.12
N THR A 73 -37.69 32.18 12.41
CA THR A 73 -37.85 30.73 12.41
C THR A 73 -37.31 30.17 13.71
N ILE A 74 -38.15 29.48 14.47
CA ILE A 74 -37.74 28.61 15.58
C ILE A 74 -37.58 27.21 14.98
N PHE A 75 -36.41 26.61 15.14
CA PHE A 75 -36.18 25.21 14.82
C PHE A 75 -36.47 24.37 16.06
N ASP A 76 -37.14 23.24 15.87
CA ASP A 76 -37.41 22.26 16.92
C ASP A 76 -36.19 21.33 17.12
N ASP A 77 -35.82 21.10 18.37
CA ASP A 77 -34.72 20.21 18.78
C ASP A 77 -35.18 19.02 19.65
N ASP A 78 -36.48 18.87 19.90
CA ASP A 78 -37.05 17.77 20.69
C ASP A 78 -37.14 16.41 19.93
N HIS A 79 -36.75 16.36 18.65
CA HIS A 79 -36.77 15.12 17.85
C HIS A 79 -35.77 14.07 18.35
N ALA A 80 -36.22 12.81 18.47
CA ALA A 80 -35.45 11.73 19.10
C ALA A 80 -34.31 11.15 18.24
N GLY A 81 -34.36 11.34 16.91
CA GLY A 81 -33.25 11.08 15.98
C GLY A 81 -33.51 10.01 14.92
N ILE A 82 -32.80 10.15 13.80
CA ILE A 82 -32.81 9.26 12.64
C ILE A 82 -31.51 8.44 12.64
N PHE A 83 -31.62 7.11 12.69
CA PHE A 83 -30.47 6.21 12.89
C PHE A 83 -30.05 5.53 11.58
N THR A 84 -28.78 5.65 11.19
CA THR A 84 -28.25 5.17 9.90
C THR A 84 -26.77 4.79 10.00
N PHE A 85 -26.30 3.86 9.16
CA PHE A 85 -24.87 3.70 8.89
C PHE A 85 -24.32 4.88 8.06
N GLU A 86 -23.02 5.15 8.21
CA GLU A 86 -22.27 6.18 7.48
C GLU A 86 -22.22 5.88 5.96
N GLU A 87 -22.03 4.61 5.59
CA GLU A 87 -21.90 4.14 4.20
C GLU A 87 -22.84 2.94 3.92
N LYS A 88 -22.90 2.48 2.66
CA LYS A 88 -23.72 1.30 2.23
C LYS A 88 -22.92 -0.01 2.17
N ALA A 89 -21.62 0.09 1.89
CA ALA A 89 -20.68 -1.03 1.93
C ALA A 89 -19.34 -0.53 2.47
N ALA A 90 -18.60 -1.37 3.19
CA ALA A 90 -17.27 -1.10 3.71
C ALA A 90 -16.32 -2.28 3.44
N HIS A 91 -15.05 -1.96 3.14
CA HIS A 91 -14.01 -2.95 2.83
C HIS A 91 -13.05 -3.08 4.03
N VAL A 92 -12.70 -4.31 4.40
CA VAL A 92 -11.77 -4.61 5.51
C VAL A 92 -10.82 -5.75 5.15
N SER A 93 -9.56 -5.66 5.59
CA SER A 93 -8.60 -6.77 5.51
C SER A 93 -8.98 -7.87 6.51
N GLU A 94 -8.89 -9.14 6.15
CA GLU A 94 -9.09 -10.27 7.09
C GLU A 94 -8.22 -10.12 8.38
N SER A 95 -6.97 -9.70 8.18
CA SER A 95 -5.95 -9.44 9.19
C SER A 95 -6.18 -8.20 10.07
N VAL A 96 -7.33 -7.52 9.94
CA VAL A 96 -7.71 -6.39 10.82
C VAL A 96 -7.99 -6.85 12.26
N GLY A 97 -8.43 -8.10 12.45
CA GLY A 97 -8.77 -8.69 13.73
C GLY A 97 -10.05 -8.14 14.36
N VAL A 98 -10.16 -6.83 14.59
CA VAL A 98 -11.39 -6.18 15.07
C VAL A 98 -11.69 -4.96 14.20
N MET A 99 -12.90 -4.89 13.66
CA MET A 99 -13.38 -3.76 12.88
C MET A 99 -14.40 -2.91 13.67
N GLU A 100 -14.36 -1.60 13.45
CA GLU A 100 -15.25 -0.62 14.08
C GLU A 100 -16.24 -0.05 13.06
N VAL A 101 -17.53 -0.30 13.26
CA VAL A 101 -18.63 0.19 12.39
C VAL A 101 -19.42 1.27 13.09
N LYS A 102 -19.47 2.48 12.50
CA LYS A 102 -20.18 3.63 13.07
C LYS A 102 -21.66 3.65 12.70
N VAL A 103 -22.50 3.90 13.70
CA VAL A 103 -23.93 4.23 13.55
C VAL A 103 -24.15 5.68 13.96
N LEU A 104 -24.71 6.46 13.04
CA LEU A 104 -24.98 7.89 13.19
C LEU A 104 -26.43 8.13 13.58
N ARG A 105 -26.65 9.11 14.47
CA ARG A 105 -27.96 9.63 14.87
C ARG A 105 -28.10 11.08 14.38
N MET A 106 -28.99 11.29 13.41
CA MET A 106 -29.17 12.55 12.70
C MET A 106 -30.52 13.21 13.00
N SER A 107 -30.67 14.48 12.63
CA SER A 107 -31.91 15.27 12.76
C SER A 107 -32.49 15.45 14.17
N GLY A 108 -31.79 15.01 15.22
CA GLY A 108 -32.17 15.18 16.61
C GLY A 108 -31.41 14.21 17.53
N ALA A 109 -31.18 14.62 18.78
CA ALA A 109 -30.43 13.84 19.77
C ALA A 109 -31.17 13.71 21.11
N ARG A 110 -32.49 13.94 21.10
CA ARG A 110 -33.31 14.06 22.31
C ARG A 110 -33.66 12.71 22.94
N GLY A 111 -33.51 12.63 24.26
CA GLY A 111 -33.82 11.44 25.05
C GLY A 111 -32.83 10.29 24.85
N ALA A 112 -33.01 9.23 25.64
CA ALA A 112 -32.25 7.99 25.49
C ALA A 112 -32.97 7.03 24.55
N VAL A 113 -32.24 6.46 23.58
CA VAL A 113 -32.78 5.58 22.54
C VAL A 113 -31.93 4.30 22.47
N VAL A 114 -32.61 3.16 22.45
CA VAL A 114 -32.01 1.84 22.28
C VAL A 114 -32.23 1.36 20.84
N LEU A 115 -31.15 1.05 20.14
CA LEU A 115 -31.15 0.58 18.75
C LEU A 115 -30.61 -0.86 18.69
N PRO A 116 -31.46 -1.88 18.45
CA PRO A 116 -31.00 -3.26 18.32
C PRO A 116 -30.23 -3.48 17.01
N TYR A 117 -29.22 -4.34 17.02
CA TYR A 117 -28.43 -4.70 15.84
C TYR A 117 -28.01 -6.18 15.83
N ARG A 118 -27.65 -6.69 14.64
CA ARG A 118 -27.15 -8.06 14.42
C ARG A 118 -26.23 -8.17 13.21
N THR A 119 -25.32 -9.13 13.24
CA THR A 119 -24.72 -9.74 12.05
C THR A 119 -25.76 -10.57 11.27
N VAL A 120 -25.57 -10.69 9.97
CA VAL A 120 -26.29 -11.58 9.05
C VAL A 120 -25.31 -12.11 8.02
N GLU A 121 -25.23 -13.43 7.89
CA GLU A 121 -24.34 -14.12 6.95
C GLU A 121 -24.61 -13.73 5.48
N GLY A 122 -23.55 -13.75 4.66
CA GLY A 122 -23.60 -13.45 3.22
C GLY A 122 -23.01 -14.61 2.41
N SER A 123 -21.86 -14.38 1.77
CA SER A 123 -20.96 -15.48 1.39
C SER A 123 -19.99 -15.88 2.51
N ALA A 124 -19.74 -14.98 3.47
CA ALA A 124 -19.02 -15.26 4.71
C ALA A 124 -19.96 -15.92 5.74
N HIS A 125 -19.41 -16.89 6.48
CA HIS A 125 -20.07 -17.68 7.51
C HIS A 125 -19.66 -17.20 8.91
N GLY A 126 -20.64 -17.14 9.81
CA GLY A 126 -20.44 -16.66 11.18
C GLY A 126 -19.87 -17.73 12.11
N SER A 127 -20.30 -17.70 13.37
CA SER A 127 -19.97 -18.69 14.41
C SER A 127 -18.47 -18.96 14.62
N GLY A 128 -17.60 -18.02 14.23
CA GLY A 128 -16.15 -18.14 14.37
C GLY A 128 -15.45 -18.83 13.19
N VAL A 129 -16.04 -18.81 11.99
CA VAL A 129 -15.34 -19.15 10.74
C VAL A 129 -14.67 -17.90 10.17
N ASP A 130 -15.42 -17.01 9.50
CA ASP A 130 -14.87 -15.78 8.91
C ASP A 130 -15.00 -14.57 9.87
N PHE A 131 -16.02 -14.59 10.74
CA PHE A 131 -16.27 -13.58 11.76
C PHE A 131 -16.98 -14.16 12.99
N GLU A 132 -16.92 -13.43 14.11
CA GLU A 132 -17.71 -13.75 15.31
C GLU A 132 -19.08 -13.07 15.27
N ASP A 133 -20.15 -13.87 15.36
CA ASP A 133 -21.53 -13.38 15.34
C ASP A 133 -21.81 -12.42 16.50
N THR A 134 -22.17 -11.18 16.14
CA THR A 134 -22.38 -10.10 17.10
C THR A 134 -23.83 -9.61 17.02
N PHE A 135 -24.54 -9.72 18.13
CA PHE A 135 -25.91 -9.20 18.29
C PHE A 135 -26.03 -8.46 19.63
N GLY A 136 -26.79 -7.37 19.65
CA GLY A 136 -26.93 -6.55 20.85
C GLY A 136 -27.83 -5.35 20.64
N GLU A 137 -27.77 -4.40 21.56
CA GLU A 137 -28.50 -3.14 21.46
C GLU A 137 -27.58 -1.96 21.83
N LEU A 138 -27.59 -0.90 21.03
CA LEU A 138 -26.84 0.32 21.26
C LEU A 138 -27.70 1.33 22.03
N GLU A 139 -27.35 1.63 23.28
CA GLU A 139 -28.02 2.69 24.06
C GLU A 139 -27.35 4.05 23.83
N PHE A 140 -27.97 4.88 22.98
CA PHE A 140 -27.65 6.29 22.81
C PHE A 140 -28.26 7.10 23.96
N GLN A 141 -27.45 7.91 24.67
CA GLN A 141 -27.95 8.86 25.68
C GLN A 141 -28.49 10.15 25.04
N ASN A 142 -29.01 11.07 25.86
CA ASN A 142 -29.33 12.43 25.40
C ASN A 142 -28.05 13.13 24.89
N ASP A 143 -28.17 13.88 23.79
CA ASP A 143 -27.09 14.58 23.09
C ASP A 143 -26.00 13.67 22.47
N GLU A 144 -26.15 12.35 22.54
CA GLU A 144 -25.22 11.39 21.93
C GLU A 144 -25.60 11.12 20.46
N ILE A 145 -24.67 11.39 19.55
CA ILE A 145 -24.89 11.41 18.09
C ILE A 145 -24.24 10.25 17.31
N VAL A 146 -23.36 9.47 17.94
CA VAL A 146 -22.63 8.36 17.29
C VAL A 146 -22.38 7.23 18.27
N LYS A 147 -22.45 5.99 17.78
CA LYS A 147 -21.98 4.77 18.46
C LYS A 147 -21.15 3.93 17.49
N THR A 148 -20.30 3.08 18.04
CA THR A 148 -19.54 2.07 17.29
C THR A 148 -20.05 0.68 17.64
N ILE A 149 -20.12 -0.19 16.63
CA ILE A 149 -20.25 -1.64 16.77
C ILE A 149 -18.86 -2.24 16.52
N GLU A 150 -18.35 -3.01 17.48
CA GLU A 150 -17.12 -3.79 17.33
C GLU A 150 -17.48 -5.20 16.82
N ILE A 151 -16.86 -5.64 15.73
CA ILE A 151 -17.00 -7.01 15.20
C ILE A 151 -15.61 -7.60 15.01
N LYS A 152 -15.42 -8.84 15.46
CA LYS A 152 -14.15 -9.55 15.31
C LYS A 152 -14.15 -10.34 14.00
N ILE A 153 -13.18 -10.02 13.14
CA ILE A 153 -12.87 -10.74 11.90
C ILE A 153 -11.83 -11.82 12.21
N ILE A 154 -11.89 -12.93 11.49
CA ILE A 154 -10.97 -14.05 11.63
C ILE A 154 -10.14 -14.17 10.34
N ASP A 155 -8.88 -14.53 10.54
CA ASP A 155 -7.84 -14.69 9.52
C ASP A 155 -7.69 -16.21 9.30
N ASP A 156 -8.16 -16.72 8.15
CA ASP A 156 -8.15 -18.13 7.79
C ASP A 156 -7.03 -18.47 6.80
N GLU A 157 -6.19 -19.48 7.11
CA GLU A 157 -5.03 -19.88 6.29
C GLU A 157 -5.40 -20.52 4.92
N GLU A 158 -6.65 -20.43 4.46
CA GLU A 158 -7.14 -21.00 3.20
C GLU A 158 -7.37 -19.93 2.12
N TYR A 159 -6.81 -20.15 0.92
CA TYR A 159 -6.91 -19.19 -0.20
C TYR A 159 -8.34 -19.13 -0.78
N GLU A 160 -9.12 -18.16 -0.31
CA GLU A 160 -10.49 -17.91 -0.72
C GLU A 160 -10.65 -16.63 -1.56
N LYS A 161 -11.86 -16.37 -2.05
CA LYS A 161 -12.23 -15.11 -2.72
C LYS A 161 -12.86 -14.17 -1.71
N ASN A 162 -12.79 -12.85 -1.96
CA ASN A 162 -13.43 -11.80 -1.16
C ASN A 162 -14.83 -12.24 -0.68
N LYS A 163 -14.95 -12.46 0.63
CA LYS A 163 -16.19 -12.92 1.28
C LYS A 163 -17.00 -11.70 1.72
N ASN A 164 -18.33 -11.80 1.82
CA ASN A 164 -19.17 -10.71 2.35
C ASN A 164 -20.13 -11.19 3.45
N PHE A 165 -20.40 -10.31 4.41
CA PHE A 165 -21.50 -10.44 5.36
C PHE A 165 -22.20 -9.09 5.53
N PHE A 166 -23.25 -9.04 6.34
CA PHE A 166 -24.01 -7.82 6.56
C PHE A 166 -24.22 -7.53 8.04
N ILE A 167 -24.45 -6.26 8.34
CA ILE A 167 -24.86 -5.78 9.66
C ILE A 167 -26.20 -5.06 9.47
N GLU A 168 -27.21 -5.44 10.24
CA GLU A 168 -28.55 -4.87 10.18
C GLU A 168 -28.91 -4.19 11.51
N ILE A 169 -29.39 -2.94 11.45
CA ILE A 169 -30.02 -2.25 12.58
C ILE A 169 -31.54 -2.39 12.51
N GLY A 170 -32.15 -2.76 13.64
CA GLY A 170 -33.60 -2.88 13.81
C GLY A 170 -34.26 -1.59 14.31
N GLU A 171 -35.58 -1.61 14.50
CA GLU A 171 -36.31 -0.39 14.87
C GLU A 171 -35.89 0.18 16.24
N PRO A 172 -35.53 1.47 16.32
CA PRO A 172 -35.12 2.12 17.57
C PRO A 172 -36.29 2.32 18.53
N ARG A 173 -35.99 2.34 19.84
CA ARG A 173 -36.98 2.53 20.91
C ARG A 173 -36.54 3.61 21.88
N LEU A 174 -37.41 4.58 22.15
CA LEU A 174 -37.23 5.51 23.27
C LEU A 174 -37.31 4.76 24.60
N VAL A 175 -36.36 5.02 25.51
CA VAL A 175 -36.36 4.43 26.86
C VAL A 175 -37.10 5.37 27.80
N GLU A 176 -38.25 4.94 28.30
CA GLU A 176 -39.00 5.73 29.29
C GLU A 176 -38.34 5.70 30.68
N MET A 177 -38.51 6.79 31.43
CA MET A 177 -38.00 6.94 32.80
C MET A 177 -38.68 5.98 33.81
N SER A 178 -39.80 5.38 33.43
CA SER A 178 -40.50 4.27 34.10
C SER A 178 -39.66 2.99 34.02
N GLU A 179 -39.25 2.60 32.82
CA GLU A 179 -38.47 1.38 32.55
C GLU A 179 -37.03 1.50 33.05
N LYS A 180 -36.38 2.66 32.89
CA LYS A 180 -35.02 2.90 33.40
C LYS A 180 -34.97 2.82 34.94
N LYS A 181 -36.06 3.18 35.64
CA LYS A 181 -36.22 2.91 37.08
C LYS A 181 -36.46 1.43 37.40
N ALA A 182 -37.22 0.71 36.58
CA ALA A 182 -37.50 -0.71 36.78
C ALA A 182 -36.24 -1.57 36.67
N LEU A 183 -35.34 -1.26 35.72
CA LEU A 183 -34.02 -1.89 35.58
C LEU A 183 -33.13 -1.64 36.80
N LEU A 184 -32.93 -0.37 37.19
CA LEU A 184 -32.13 -0.01 38.37
C LEU A 184 -32.64 -0.64 39.67
N LEU A 185 -33.96 -0.80 39.84
CA LEU A 185 -34.56 -1.47 40.99
C LEU A 185 -34.35 -2.99 41.00
N ASN A 186 -34.07 -3.59 39.84
CA ASN A 186 -33.79 -5.01 39.68
C ASN A 186 -32.31 -5.32 39.99
N GLU A 187 -31.39 -4.49 39.48
CA GLU A 187 -29.94 -4.58 39.78
C GLU A 187 -29.63 -4.35 41.26
N LEU A 188 -30.35 -3.45 41.92
CA LEU A 188 -30.20 -3.17 43.36
C LEU A 188 -30.80 -4.24 44.30
N GLY A 189 -31.25 -5.39 43.76
CA GLY A 189 -31.35 -6.65 44.50
C GLY A 189 -32.29 -6.69 45.72
N GLY A 190 -33.39 -5.93 45.71
CA GLY A 190 -34.25 -5.74 46.89
C GLY A 190 -35.75 -6.02 46.72
N PHE A 191 -36.24 -6.23 45.51
CA PHE A 191 -37.68 -6.27 45.20
C PHE A 191 -38.05 -7.46 44.30
N THR A 192 -39.21 -8.06 44.55
CA THR A 192 -39.72 -9.18 43.74
C THR A 192 -41.16 -8.92 43.28
N LYS A 193 -41.45 -9.26 42.02
CA LYS A 193 -42.77 -9.11 41.39
C LYS A 193 -43.72 -10.19 41.91
N THR A 194 -44.58 -9.83 42.85
CA THR A 194 -45.38 -10.79 43.65
C THR A 194 -46.76 -11.16 43.08
N GLY A 195 -47.06 -10.80 41.83
CA GLY A 195 -48.26 -11.22 41.11
C GLY A 195 -49.01 -10.09 40.38
N LYS A 196 -50.09 -10.44 39.67
CA LYS A 196 -51.08 -9.52 39.11
C LYS A 196 -52.33 -9.51 39.98
N CYS A 197 -52.91 -8.34 40.23
CA CYS A 197 -54.25 -8.22 40.80
C CYS A 197 -55.33 -8.19 39.70
N PHE A 198 -56.61 -8.25 40.11
CA PHE A 198 -57.80 -8.25 39.25
C PHE A 198 -58.10 -6.87 38.60
N SER A 199 -57.05 -6.14 38.21
CA SER A 199 -57.07 -4.90 37.43
C SER A 199 -55.80 -4.73 36.57
N GLY A 200 -55.00 -5.78 36.37
CA GLY A 200 -53.83 -5.78 35.47
C GLY A 200 -52.49 -5.35 36.09
N HIS A 201 -52.52 -4.43 37.06
CA HIS A 201 -51.35 -3.83 37.72
C HIS A 201 -50.39 -4.86 38.36
N ALA A 202 -49.08 -4.55 38.32
CA ALA A 202 -48.00 -5.37 38.88
C ALA A 202 -47.55 -4.85 40.26
N ILE A 203 -47.50 -5.74 41.26
CA ILE A 203 -47.12 -5.37 42.64
C ILE A 203 -45.70 -5.85 42.96
N TYR A 204 -44.82 -4.90 43.29
CA TYR A 204 -43.46 -5.14 43.77
C TYR A 204 -43.43 -5.09 45.30
N ARG A 205 -42.86 -6.11 45.94
CA ARG A 205 -42.63 -6.13 47.40
C ARG A 205 -41.15 -6.09 47.71
N LYS A 206 -40.77 -5.27 48.69
CA LYS A 206 -39.43 -5.24 49.27
C LYS A 206 -39.21 -6.45 50.16
N VAL A 207 -38.18 -7.24 49.90
CA VAL A 207 -37.90 -8.47 50.66
C VAL A 207 -37.00 -8.13 51.86
N HIS A 208 -37.58 -8.05 53.06
CA HIS A 208 -36.84 -7.87 54.31
C HIS A 208 -36.74 -9.20 55.07
N PHE A 209 -35.51 -9.68 55.25
CA PHE A 209 -35.21 -10.90 56.01
C PHE A 209 -35.20 -10.61 57.52
N ARG A 210 -36.35 -10.74 58.21
CA ARG A 210 -36.48 -10.68 59.68
C ARG A 210 -37.82 -11.21 60.17
N ASP A 211 -37.82 -11.89 61.32
CA ASP A 211 -38.96 -12.67 61.86
C ASP A 211 -40.08 -11.85 62.53
N ASN A 212 -40.33 -10.61 62.09
CA ASN A 212 -41.53 -9.84 62.48
C ASN A 212 -41.79 -8.68 61.50
N PRO A 213 -42.85 -8.74 60.68
CA PRO A 213 -43.14 -7.70 59.69
C PRO A 213 -43.90 -6.50 60.29
N VAL A 214 -43.28 -5.32 60.21
CA VAL A 214 -43.98 -4.03 60.26
C VAL A 214 -44.76 -3.86 58.94
N PRO A 215 -45.98 -3.27 58.90
CA PRO A 215 -46.76 -3.14 57.67
C PRO A 215 -45.95 -2.54 56.52
N SER A 216 -45.86 -3.31 55.42
CA SER A 216 -45.02 -2.98 54.27
C SER A 216 -45.54 -1.76 53.52
N THR A 217 -44.69 -0.75 53.32
CA THR A 217 -44.96 0.37 52.43
C THR A 217 -45.22 -0.13 51.01
N VAL A 218 -46.49 -0.17 50.59
CA VAL A 218 -46.86 -0.45 49.20
C VAL A 218 -46.64 0.84 48.41
N ILE A 219 -45.65 0.83 47.52
CA ILE A 219 -45.47 1.89 46.54
C ILE A 219 -46.29 1.49 45.31
N CYS A 220 -47.51 2.01 45.22
CA CYS A 220 -48.24 2.02 43.96
C CYS A 220 -47.65 3.13 43.10
N PHE A 221 -47.05 2.77 41.96
CA PHE A 221 -46.89 3.72 40.87
C PHE A 221 -48.26 3.92 40.24
N ALA A 222 -48.72 5.15 40.20
CA ALA A 222 -49.84 5.53 39.35
C ALA A 222 -49.24 5.89 37.99
N ASP A 223 -49.47 5.04 37.00
CA ASP A 223 -49.27 5.42 35.61
C ASP A 223 -50.48 6.27 35.20
N ASP A 224 -50.27 7.45 34.63
CA ASP A 224 -51.35 8.36 34.16
C ASP A 224 -52.01 7.84 32.85
N THR A 225 -52.32 6.54 32.82
CA THR A 225 -52.87 5.82 31.65
C THR A 225 -54.36 5.47 31.85
N GLU A 226 -55.10 6.30 32.58
CA GLU A 226 -56.55 6.37 32.35
C GLU A 226 -56.80 6.95 30.96
N LYS A 227 -56.96 6.05 29.97
CA LYS A 227 -57.53 6.38 28.66
C LYS A 227 -58.99 6.79 28.81
N ASN A 228 -59.22 8.00 29.29
CA ASN A 228 -60.45 8.73 29.01
C ASN A 228 -60.41 9.11 27.53
N GLU A 229 -60.99 8.27 26.67
CA GLU A 229 -61.17 8.54 25.24
C GLU A 229 -62.24 9.60 25.01
N HIS A 230 -61.96 10.82 25.49
CA HIS A 230 -62.57 12.02 24.95
C HIS A 230 -62.13 12.17 23.48
N PRO A 231 -63.03 12.52 22.55
CA PRO A 231 -62.64 12.84 21.19
C PRO A 231 -61.78 14.11 21.21
N LEU A 232 -60.51 13.96 20.84
CA LEU A 232 -59.56 15.06 20.68
C LEU A 232 -60.13 16.08 19.69
N THR A 233 -59.91 17.37 19.92
CA THR A 233 -60.16 18.37 18.89
C THR A 233 -59.14 18.20 17.76
N ASN A 234 -59.49 18.59 16.53
CA ASN A 234 -58.60 18.47 15.37
C ASN A 234 -57.19 19.05 15.62
N LYS A 235 -57.09 20.10 16.44
CA LYS A 235 -55.81 20.75 16.79
C LYS A 235 -54.97 19.89 17.73
N GLU A 236 -55.57 19.29 18.76
CA GLU A 236 -54.86 18.37 19.67
C GLU A 236 -54.48 17.07 18.95
N GLU A 237 -55.30 16.61 18.00
CA GLU A 237 -54.96 15.46 17.16
C GLU A 237 -53.80 15.77 16.20
N GLU A 238 -53.73 16.99 15.65
CA GLU A 238 -52.63 17.44 14.80
C GLU A 238 -51.34 17.68 15.59
N GLU A 239 -51.42 18.31 16.78
CA GLU A 239 -50.30 18.42 17.73
C GLU A 239 -49.77 17.04 18.15
N LYS A 240 -50.66 16.07 18.38
CA LYS A 240 -50.27 14.69 18.67
C LYS A 240 -49.60 14.01 17.48
N ARG A 241 -50.08 14.20 16.24
CA ARG A 241 -49.40 13.70 15.03
C ARG A 241 -48.02 14.31 14.86
N ILE A 242 -47.83 15.58 15.22
CA ILE A 242 -46.52 16.25 15.23
C ILE A 242 -45.60 15.61 16.29
N ALA A 243 -46.08 15.38 17.52
CA ALA A 243 -45.32 14.67 18.54
C ALA A 243 -44.98 13.21 18.15
N ASP A 244 -45.88 12.53 17.43
CA ASP A 244 -45.62 11.18 16.90
C ASP A 244 -44.57 11.18 15.76
N MET A 245 -44.36 12.29 15.04
CA MET A 245 -43.22 12.49 14.14
C MET A 245 -41.90 12.81 14.87
N GLY A 246 -41.95 13.10 16.18
CA GLY A 246 -40.77 13.28 17.04
C GLY A 246 -40.10 11.96 17.47
N ARG A 247 -40.75 10.81 17.21
CA ARG A 247 -40.27 9.46 17.56
C ARG A 247 -38.98 9.11 16.80
N PRO A 248 -38.10 8.24 17.35
CA PRO A 248 -36.89 7.83 16.66
C PRO A 248 -37.24 6.92 15.48
N VAL A 249 -36.51 7.06 14.38
CA VAL A 249 -36.75 6.30 13.14
C VAL A 249 -35.45 5.84 12.50
N LEU A 250 -35.55 4.92 11.55
CA LEU A 250 -34.42 4.47 10.73
C LEU A 250 -34.20 5.42 9.53
N GLY A 251 -32.94 5.62 9.15
CA GLY A 251 -32.52 6.44 8.00
C GLY A 251 -32.34 5.65 6.70
N GLU A 252 -31.52 6.16 5.78
CA GLU A 252 -31.32 5.53 4.47
C GLU A 252 -30.55 4.20 4.54
N HIS A 253 -29.54 4.09 5.41
CA HIS A 253 -28.68 2.91 5.52
C HIS A 253 -29.03 2.12 6.79
N THR A 254 -29.98 1.19 6.67
CA THR A 254 -30.38 0.26 7.75
C THR A 254 -29.62 -1.07 7.72
N LYS A 255 -28.91 -1.32 6.61
CA LYS A 255 -28.08 -2.49 6.36
C LYS A 255 -26.77 -2.04 5.74
N LEU A 256 -25.65 -2.49 6.30
CA LEU A 256 -24.30 -2.28 5.80
C LEU A 256 -23.76 -3.62 5.29
N GLU A 257 -23.17 -3.60 4.09
CA GLU A 257 -22.41 -4.74 3.55
C GLU A 257 -20.93 -4.62 3.97
N ILE A 258 -20.36 -5.69 4.53
CA ILE A 258 -18.93 -5.78 4.83
C ILE A 258 -18.30 -6.73 3.82
N ILE A 259 -17.28 -6.25 3.13
CA ILE A 259 -16.47 -7.01 2.18
C ILE A 259 -15.12 -7.29 2.85
N ILE A 260 -14.84 -8.56 3.09
CA ILE A 260 -13.57 -9.04 3.60
C ILE A 260 -12.62 -9.21 2.39
N GLU A 261 -11.45 -8.59 2.46
CA GLU A 261 -10.41 -8.63 1.44
C GLU A 261 -9.16 -9.37 1.94
N GLU A 262 -8.59 -10.17 1.04
CA GLU A 262 -7.39 -10.98 1.26
C GLU A 262 -6.15 -10.12 1.56
N SER A 263 -5.33 -10.54 2.53
CA SER A 263 -4.10 -9.86 2.93
C SER A 263 -3.11 -9.78 1.76
N TYR A 264 -2.77 -8.55 1.38
CA TYR A 264 -1.93 -8.23 0.22
C TYR A 264 -0.57 -8.94 0.20
N GLU A 265 0.00 -9.34 1.35
CA GLU A 265 1.29 -10.06 1.41
C GLU A 265 1.19 -11.52 0.92
N PHE A 266 0.11 -12.22 1.25
CA PHE A 266 -0.10 -13.61 0.80
C PHE A 266 -0.47 -13.65 -0.67
N LYS A 267 -1.44 -12.81 -1.08
CA LYS A 267 -1.84 -12.62 -2.47
C LYS A 267 -0.65 -12.35 -3.39
N ASN A 268 0.22 -11.41 -3.01
CA ASN A 268 1.46 -11.13 -3.75
C ASN A 268 2.39 -12.33 -3.87
N THR A 269 2.44 -13.18 -2.85
CA THR A 269 3.26 -14.41 -2.86
C THR A 269 2.66 -15.45 -3.81
N VAL A 270 1.35 -15.66 -3.77
CA VAL A 270 0.60 -16.57 -4.66
C VAL A 270 0.65 -16.08 -6.11
N ASP A 271 0.42 -14.81 -6.40
CA ASP A 271 0.51 -14.24 -7.75
C ASP A 271 1.94 -14.30 -8.32
N LYS A 272 2.98 -14.09 -7.48
CA LYS A 272 4.37 -14.31 -7.90
C LYS A 272 4.65 -15.78 -8.20
N LEU A 273 3.99 -16.72 -7.51
CA LEU A 273 4.08 -18.16 -7.78
C LEU A 273 3.34 -18.54 -9.07
N ILE A 274 2.09 -18.12 -9.26
CA ILE A 274 1.27 -18.38 -10.45
C ILE A 274 1.89 -17.74 -11.70
N LYS A 275 2.41 -16.51 -11.61
CA LYS A 275 3.18 -15.88 -12.68
C LYS A 275 4.43 -16.69 -13.00
N LYS A 276 5.23 -17.12 -12.02
CA LYS A 276 6.41 -17.98 -12.25
C LYS A 276 6.04 -19.33 -12.88
N THR A 277 4.94 -19.96 -12.47
CA THR A 277 4.48 -21.24 -13.04
C THR A 277 3.99 -21.09 -14.48
N ASN A 278 3.16 -20.09 -14.80
CA ASN A 278 2.72 -19.84 -16.18
C ASN A 278 3.86 -19.36 -17.07
N LEU A 279 4.76 -18.49 -16.57
CA LEU A 279 5.94 -18.04 -17.31
C LEU A 279 6.88 -19.21 -17.61
N ALA A 280 7.13 -20.10 -16.66
CA ALA A 280 7.90 -21.33 -16.90
C ALA A 280 7.25 -22.28 -17.93
N LEU A 281 5.92 -22.21 -18.09
CA LEU A 281 5.16 -22.97 -19.08
C LEU A 281 5.24 -22.32 -20.48
N VAL A 282 5.31 -20.98 -20.55
CA VAL A 282 5.51 -20.19 -21.78
C VAL A 282 6.97 -20.22 -22.28
N VAL A 283 7.94 -20.26 -21.36
CA VAL A 283 9.38 -20.42 -21.67
C VAL A 283 9.68 -21.68 -22.50
N GLY A 284 8.81 -22.70 -22.43
CA GLY A 284 8.89 -23.94 -23.21
C GLY A 284 8.15 -23.93 -24.55
N THR A 285 7.74 -22.79 -25.09
CA THR A 285 7.18 -22.67 -26.45
C THR A 285 7.61 -21.37 -27.14
N ASN A 286 8.85 -21.31 -27.62
CA ASN A 286 9.31 -20.24 -28.50
C ASN A 286 9.56 -20.82 -29.90
N SER A 287 8.70 -20.52 -30.88
CA SER A 287 9.04 -20.90 -32.26
C SER A 287 10.26 -20.10 -32.72
N TRP A 288 11.04 -20.68 -33.64
CA TRP A 288 12.24 -20.01 -34.15
C TRP A 288 11.91 -18.63 -34.79
N ARG A 289 10.67 -18.45 -35.26
CA ARG A 289 10.15 -17.16 -35.74
C ARG A 289 9.94 -16.15 -34.61
N GLU A 290 9.42 -16.56 -33.45
CA GLU A 290 9.28 -15.65 -32.29
C GLU A 290 10.65 -15.15 -31.82
N GLN A 291 11.65 -16.03 -31.68
CA GLN A 291 13.01 -15.64 -31.29
C GLN A 291 13.62 -14.57 -32.21
N PHE A 292 13.43 -14.70 -33.52
CA PHE A 292 13.89 -13.69 -34.49
C PHE A 292 13.09 -12.38 -34.43
N ILE A 293 11.82 -12.40 -33.99
CA ILE A 293 11.00 -11.21 -33.79
C ILE A 293 11.43 -10.50 -32.50
N GLU A 294 11.53 -11.23 -31.39
CA GLU A 294 12.00 -10.75 -30.09
C GLU A 294 13.40 -10.10 -30.19
N ALA A 295 14.28 -10.69 -31.01
CA ALA A 295 15.61 -10.16 -31.28
C ALA A 295 15.61 -8.79 -31.99
N ILE A 296 14.59 -8.46 -32.78
CA ILE A 296 14.47 -7.19 -33.53
C ILE A 296 13.46 -6.21 -32.94
N THR A 297 12.68 -6.60 -31.92
CA THR A 297 11.77 -5.71 -31.19
C THR A 297 12.46 -5.03 -30.00
N VAL A 298 12.04 -3.80 -29.71
CA VAL A 298 12.45 -3.05 -28.53
C VAL A 298 11.42 -3.29 -27.42
N SER A 299 11.69 -4.26 -26.55
CA SER A 299 11.02 -4.35 -25.25
C SER A 299 11.56 -3.28 -24.32
N SER A 300 10.71 -2.70 -23.46
CA SER A 300 11.15 -1.98 -22.26
C SER A 300 11.86 -2.95 -21.31
N GLY A 301 12.83 -2.45 -20.52
CA GLY A 301 13.55 -3.28 -19.56
C GLY A 301 12.73 -3.60 -18.31
N GLU A 302 12.65 -4.88 -17.93
CA GLU A 302 12.07 -5.35 -16.65
C GLU A 302 13.00 -5.08 -15.44
N ASP A 303 13.70 -3.93 -15.41
CA ASP A 303 14.78 -3.64 -14.45
C ASP A 303 14.32 -2.83 -13.21
N ASP A 304 13.03 -2.47 -13.12
CA ASP A 304 12.38 -1.80 -11.97
C ASP A 304 11.39 -2.77 -11.28
N GLU A 305 11.81 -3.55 -10.27
CA GLU A 305 10.93 -4.45 -9.50
C GLU A 305 9.93 -3.71 -8.54
N ASP A 306 9.98 -2.36 -8.50
CA ASP A 306 9.25 -1.51 -7.54
C ASP A 306 8.05 -0.73 -8.14
N ASP A 307 7.83 -0.72 -9.47
CA ASP A 307 6.77 0.07 -10.13
C ASP A 307 5.46 -0.74 -10.29
N GLU A 308 4.54 -0.64 -9.31
CA GLU A 308 3.20 -1.26 -9.35
C GLU A 308 2.23 -0.55 -10.34
N CYS A 309 2.40 -0.76 -11.65
CA CYS A 309 1.32 -0.60 -12.63
C CYS A 309 1.53 -1.43 -13.90
N ALA A 310 0.54 -2.22 -14.29
CA ALA A 310 0.54 -3.00 -15.53
C ALA A 310 0.16 -2.18 -16.77
N GLU A 311 0.78 -1.01 -16.95
CA GLU A 311 0.84 -0.35 -18.25
C GLU A 311 2.09 -0.83 -18.99
N GLU A 312 2.02 -1.03 -20.32
CA GLU A 312 3.20 -1.27 -21.15
C GLU A 312 4.04 0.03 -21.23
N LYS A 313 4.89 0.24 -20.21
CA LYS A 313 5.79 1.38 -20.05
C LYS A 313 6.61 1.52 -21.33
N LEU A 314 6.26 2.49 -22.18
CA LEU A 314 6.84 2.65 -23.52
C LEU A 314 8.37 2.71 -23.44
N PRO A 315 9.11 1.95 -24.28
CA PRO A 315 10.55 1.79 -24.13
C PRO A 315 11.28 3.14 -24.09
N SER A 316 12.14 3.29 -23.10
CA SER A 316 12.91 4.50 -22.84
C SER A 316 13.86 4.79 -24.00
N CYS A 317 14.25 6.06 -24.17
CA CYS A 317 15.34 6.43 -25.07
C CYS A 317 16.63 5.63 -24.78
N PHE A 318 16.83 5.19 -23.53
CA PHE A 318 17.92 4.30 -23.14
C PHE A 318 17.75 2.88 -23.69
N ASP A 319 16.53 2.34 -23.67
CA ASP A 319 16.20 0.99 -24.17
C ASP A 319 16.38 0.91 -25.69
N TYR A 320 15.99 1.97 -26.42
CA TYR A 320 16.29 2.09 -27.86
C TYR A 320 17.79 2.10 -28.16
N VAL A 321 18.60 2.78 -27.32
CA VAL A 321 20.07 2.80 -27.46
C VAL A 321 20.66 1.44 -27.12
N MET A 322 20.22 0.80 -26.04
CA MET A 322 20.68 -0.54 -25.65
C MET A 322 20.26 -1.60 -26.66
N HIS A 323 19.04 -1.53 -27.21
CA HIS A 323 18.63 -2.37 -28.34
C HIS A 323 19.53 -2.13 -29.55
N PHE A 324 19.78 -0.88 -29.97
CA PHE A 324 20.67 -0.60 -31.10
C PHE A 324 22.10 -1.15 -30.91
N LEU A 325 22.64 -1.11 -29.68
CA LEU A 325 23.95 -1.67 -29.36
C LEU A 325 23.95 -3.21 -29.25
N THR A 326 22.82 -3.84 -28.94
CA THR A 326 22.71 -5.29 -28.71
C THR A 326 22.02 -6.06 -29.83
N VAL A 327 21.31 -5.43 -30.77
CA VAL A 327 20.51 -6.09 -31.82
C VAL A 327 21.36 -7.01 -32.69
N PHE A 328 22.61 -6.63 -33.00
CA PHE A 328 23.56 -7.52 -33.67
C PHE A 328 23.75 -8.84 -32.90
N TRP A 329 23.96 -8.75 -31.58
CA TRP A 329 24.14 -9.91 -30.72
C TRP A 329 22.83 -10.69 -30.53
N LYS A 330 21.69 -10.02 -30.31
CA LYS A 330 20.37 -10.67 -30.21
C LYS A 330 20.05 -11.48 -31.47
N VAL A 331 20.18 -10.86 -32.65
CA VAL A 331 19.93 -11.53 -33.94
C VAL A 331 20.95 -12.63 -34.21
N PHE A 332 22.21 -12.48 -33.77
CA PHE A 332 23.21 -13.53 -33.86
C PHE A 332 22.84 -14.75 -32.97
N PHE A 333 22.41 -14.53 -31.73
CA PHE A 333 21.97 -15.61 -30.84
C PHE A 333 20.63 -16.24 -31.23
N ALA A 334 19.75 -15.53 -31.95
CA ALA A 334 18.54 -16.10 -32.54
C ALA A 334 18.80 -17.19 -33.59
N PHE A 335 20.05 -17.38 -34.07
CA PHE A 335 20.40 -18.55 -34.88
C PHE A 335 20.56 -19.86 -34.07
N VAL A 336 20.60 -19.80 -32.73
CA VAL A 336 20.50 -21.00 -31.88
C VAL A 336 19.04 -21.48 -31.93
N PRO A 337 18.77 -22.77 -32.26
CA PRO A 337 17.41 -23.27 -32.35
C PRO A 337 16.74 -23.35 -30.97
N PRO A 338 15.39 -23.27 -30.89
CA PRO A 338 14.66 -23.38 -29.63
C PRO A 338 14.96 -24.65 -28.83
N THR A 339 14.78 -24.58 -27.51
CA THR A 339 14.90 -25.70 -26.56
C THR A 339 14.04 -26.90 -26.93
N ASP A 340 12.92 -26.66 -27.60
CA ASP A 340 11.89 -27.67 -27.87
C ASP A 340 12.35 -28.62 -29.00
N TYR A 341 13.36 -28.20 -29.78
CA TYR A 341 13.94 -28.99 -30.86
C TYR A 341 14.86 -30.08 -30.30
N TRP A 342 14.40 -31.34 -30.47
CA TRP A 342 15.08 -32.55 -30.00
C TRP A 342 15.34 -32.57 -28.47
N ASN A 343 14.38 -32.12 -27.66
CA ASN A 343 14.48 -32.11 -26.19
C ASN A 343 15.76 -31.41 -25.70
N GLY A 344 16.03 -30.21 -26.20
CA GLY A 344 17.19 -29.39 -25.86
C GLY A 344 18.48 -29.72 -26.62
N TRP A 345 18.62 -30.91 -27.19
CA TRP A 345 19.89 -31.36 -27.79
C TRP A 345 20.32 -30.52 -29.01
N ALA A 346 19.37 -30.02 -29.81
CA ALA A 346 19.70 -29.13 -30.93
C ALA A 346 20.25 -27.79 -30.43
N CYS A 347 19.57 -27.18 -29.44
CA CYS A 347 20.01 -25.95 -28.79
C CYS A 347 21.39 -26.11 -28.14
N PHE A 348 21.60 -27.18 -27.37
CA PHE A 348 22.87 -27.48 -26.69
C PHE A 348 24.05 -27.61 -27.65
N VAL A 349 23.92 -28.40 -28.73
CA VAL A 349 25.03 -28.61 -29.67
C VAL A 349 25.32 -27.35 -30.49
N VAL A 350 24.29 -26.65 -30.97
CA VAL A 350 24.49 -25.43 -31.79
C VAL A 350 25.04 -24.28 -30.96
N SER A 351 24.55 -24.07 -29.73
CA SER A 351 25.07 -23.02 -28.84
C SER A 351 26.54 -23.27 -28.47
N ILE A 352 26.94 -24.50 -28.15
CA ILE A 352 28.36 -24.82 -27.87
C ILE A 352 29.26 -24.53 -29.07
N LEU A 353 28.86 -24.94 -30.28
CA LEU A 353 29.62 -24.67 -31.50
C LEU A 353 29.72 -23.17 -31.81
N MET A 354 28.61 -22.45 -31.62
CA MET A 354 28.52 -21.01 -31.86
C MET A 354 29.35 -20.20 -30.84
N ILE A 355 29.28 -20.56 -29.56
CA ILE A 355 30.10 -19.96 -28.49
C ILE A 355 31.58 -20.26 -28.76
N GLY A 356 31.94 -21.50 -29.08
CA GLY A 356 33.33 -21.86 -29.41
C GLY A 356 33.90 -21.05 -30.58
N PHE A 357 33.13 -20.88 -31.66
CA PHE A 357 33.50 -20.02 -32.79
C PHE A 357 33.63 -18.55 -32.38
N LEU A 358 32.68 -18.02 -31.62
CA LEU A 358 32.67 -16.63 -31.19
C LEU A 358 33.82 -16.30 -30.23
N THR A 359 34.11 -17.19 -29.27
CA THR A 359 35.24 -17.05 -28.34
C THR A 359 36.58 -17.07 -29.08
N ALA A 360 36.74 -17.94 -30.09
CA ALA A 360 37.94 -17.93 -30.93
C ALA A 360 38.10 -16.61 -31.69
N PHE A 361 37.03 -16.14 -32.35
CA PHE A 361 37.04 -14.88 -33.10
C PHE A 361 37.31 -13.65 -32.21
N ILE A 362 36.72 -13.60 -31.02
CA ILE A 362 36.98 -12.53 -30.03
C ILE A 362 38.43 -12.60 -29.52
N GLY A 363 38.98 -13.80 -29.31
CA GLY A 363 40.39 -13.99 -28.92
C GLY A 363 41.38 -13.48 -29.97
N ASP A 364 41.16 -13.85 -31.24
CA ASP A 364 41.98 -13.38 -32.36
C ASP A 364 41.89 -11.86 -32.53
N LEU A 365 40.68 -11.28 -32.46
CA LEU A 365 40.47 -9.84 -32.49
C LEU A 365 41.17 -9.13 -31.32
N ALA A 366 41.11 -9.69 -30.10
CA ALA A 366 41.77 -9.12 -28.94
C ALA A 366 43.30 -9.11 -29.11
N SER A 367 43.90 -10.19 -29.62
CA SER A 367 45.35 -10.22 -29.92
C SER A 367 45.73 -9.23 -31.02
N HIS A 368 44.95 -9.10 -32.10
CA HIS A 368 45.19 -8.11 -33.16
C HIS A 368 45.04 -6.66 -32.67
N PHE A 369 44.06 -6.39 -31.81
CA PHE A 369 43.87 -5.11 -31.15
C PHE A 369 45.03 -4.78 -30.20
N GLY A 370 45.48 -5.77 -29.43
CA GLY A 370 46.68 -5.65 -28.60
C GLY A 370 47.91 -5.31 -29.43
N CYS A 371 48.16 -6.07 -30.51
CA CYS A 371 49.26 -5.84 -31.44
C CYS A 371 49.24 -4.44 -32.08
N THR A 372 48.08 -3.91 -32.45
CA THR A 372 47.95 -2.58 -33.07
C THR A 372 48.13 -1.41 -32.09
N ILE A 373 47.91 -1.63 -30.79
CA ILE A 373 48.19 -0.65 -29.72
C ILE A 373 49.60 -0.81 -29.13
N GLY A 374 50.28 -1.94 -29.35
CA GLY A 374 51.56 -2.26 -28.73
C GLY A 374 51.43 -2.92 -27.34
N LEU A 375 50.28 -3.54 -27.07
CA LEU A 375 50.05 -4.35 -25.87
C LEU A 375 50.66 -5.74 -26.03
N LYS A 376 51.38 -6.21 -24.99
CA LYS A 376 51.87 -7.60 -24.94
C LYS A 376 50.70 -8.55 -24.73
N ASP A 377 50.74 -9.73 -25.34
CA ASP A 377 49.64 -10.71 -25.28
C ASP A 377 49.22 -11.09 -23.86
N SER A 378 50.16 -11.16 -22.91
CA SER A 378 49.85 -11.41 -21.49
C SER A 378 49.02 -10.29 -20.85
N VAL A 379 49.28 -9.02 -21.21
CA VAL A 379 48.48 -7.87 -20.76
C VAL A 379 47.11 -7.87 -21.43
N THR A 380 47.07 -8.13 -22.75
CA THR A 380 45.83 -8.26 -23.53
C THR A 380 44.91 -9.35 -22.96
N ALA A 381 45.47 -10.51 -22.59
CA ALA A 381 44.73 -11.62 -21.98
C ALA A 381 44.21 -11.28 -20.56
N VAL A 382 45.07 -10.73 -19.70
CA VAL A 382 44.72 -10.38 -18.31
C VAL A 382 43.71 -9.23 -18.24
N VAL A 383 43.66 -8.33 -19.22
CA VAL A 383 42.73 -7.20 -19.25
C VAL A 383 41.45 -7.51 -20.03
N PHE A 384 41.54 -7.90 -21.32
CA PHE A 384 40.34 -7.99 -22.17
C PHE A 384 39.69 -9.37 -22.11
N VAL A 385 40.47 -10.44 -22.25
CA VAL A 385 39.93 -11.82 -22.29
C VAL A 385 39.36 -12.21 -20.93
N ALA A 386 40.12 -11.99 -19.84
CA ALA A 386 39.69 -12.32 -18.49
C ALA A 386 38.49 -11.47 -17.99
N LEU A 387 38.37 -10.21 -18.43
CA LEU A 387 37.17 -9.39 -18.15
C LEU A 387 35.96 -9.94 -18.91
N GLY A 388 36.13 -10.29 -20.19
CA GLY A 388 35.07 -10.85 -21.03
C GLY A 388 34.43 -12.12 -20.47
N THR A 389 35.19 -12.97 -19.76
CA THR A 389 34.65 -14.15 -19.07
C THR A 389 34.14 -13.84 -17.65
N SER A 390 34.90 -13.07 -16.87
CA SER A 390 34.61 -12.89 -15.44
C SER A 390 33.46 -11.94 -15.15
N VAL A 391 33.14 -11.00 -16.05
CA VAL A 391 32.02 -10.06 -15.86
C VAL A 391 30.65 -10.76 -15.99
N PRO A 392 30.37 -11.58 -17.04
CA PRO A 392 29.19 -12.43 -17.08
C PRO A 392 29.05 -13.33 -15.85
N ASP A 393 30.13 -14.02 -15.44
CA ASP A 393 30.13 -14.86 -14.23
C ASP A 393 29.78 -14.08 -12.96
N THR A 394 30.27 -12.84 -12.85
CA THR A 394 29.96 -11.95 -11.71
C THR A 394 28.47 -11.56 -11.70
N PHE A 395 27.88 -11.27 -12.87
CA PHE A 395 26.45 -10.95 -12.96
C PHE A 395 25.56 -12.17 -12.70
N ALA A 396 25.87 -13.34 -13.29
CA ALA A 396 25.16 -14.59 -13.02
C ALA A 396 25.19 -14.96 -11.53
N SER A 397 26.36 -14.84 -10.89
CA SER A 397 26.53 -15.09 -9.45
C SER A 397 25.79 -14.06 -8.58
N LYS A 398 25.73 -12.78 -9.01
CA LYS A 398 24.94 -11.72 -8.35
C LYS A 398 23.44 -11.99 -8.44
N VAL A 399 22.94 -12.45 -9.59
CA VAL A 399 21.51 -12.80 -9.77
C VAL A 399 21.16 -14.03 -8.92
N ALA A 400 21.97 -15.09 -8.97
CA ALA A 400 21.79 -16.27 -8.13
C ALA A 400 21.78 -15.91 -6.63
N ALA A 401 22.68 -15.04 -6.17
CA ALA A 401 22.76 -14.57 -4.78
C ALA A 401 21.65 -13.57 -4.36
N ILE A 402 20.77 -13.16 -5.27
CA ILE A 402 19.58 -12.33 -4.97
C ILE A 402 18.31 -13.20 -4.99
N GLN A 403 18.26 -14.20 -5.87
CA GLN A 403 17.09 -15.07 -6.06
C GLN A 403 17.04 -16.27 -5.09
N ASP A 404 18.17 -16.67 -4.50
CA ASP A 404 18.30 -17.77 -3.53
C ASP A 404 18.50 -17.22 -2.11
N GLN A 405 17.66 -17.65 -1.17
CA GLN A 405 17.69 -17.25 0.25
C GLN A 405 19.02 -17.55 0.95
N TYR A 406 19.73 -18.61 0.53
CA TYR A 406 21.01 -19.01 1.10
C TYR A 406 22.20 -18.65 0.20
N ALA A 407 21.92 -18.22 -1.05
CA ALA A 407 22.89 -17.92 -2.10
C ALA A 407 23.86 -19.06 -2.46
N ASP A 408 23.56 -20.31 -2.08
CA ASP A 408 24.35 -21.50 -2.40
C ASP A 408 24.50 -21.70 -3.92
N ALA A 409 23.47 -21.32 -4.69
CA ALA A 409 23.52 -21.32 -6.15
C ALA A 409 24.68 -20.45 -6.71
N SER A 410 25.02 -19.34 -6.03
CA SER A 410 26.13 -18.47 -6.44
C SER A 410 27.50 -19.12 -6.20
N ILE A 411 27.64 -19.91 -5.11
CA ILE A 411 28.86 -20.67 -4.80
C ILE A 411 29.06 -21.78 -5.84
N GLY A 412 27.96 -22.45 -6.22
CA GLY A 412 27.94 -23.41 -7.31
C GLY A 412 28.43 -22.81 -8.63
N ASN A 413 27.91 -21.64 -9.02
CA ASN A 413 28.30 -20.97 -10.26
C ASN A 413 29.78 -20.55 -10.28
N VAL A 414 30.26 -19.84 -9.25
CA VAL A 414 31.66 -19.38 -9.18
C VAL A 414 32.63 -20.56 -9.15
N THR A 415 32.32 -21.62 -8.41
CA THR A 415 33.19 -22.80 -8.30
C THR A 415 33.18 -23.60 -9.61
N GLY A 416 32.00 -23.76 -10.24
CA GLY A 416 31.80 -24.49 -11.49
C GLY A 416 32.56 -23.86 -12.66
N SER A 417 32.38 -22.55 -12.92
CA SER A 417 33.08 -21.86 -14.00
C SER A 417 34.61 -21.98 -13.87
N ASN A 418 35.16 -21.66 -12.68
CA ASN A 418 36.60 -21.74 -12.46
C ASN A 418 37.15 -23.17 -12.58
N ALA A 419 36.42 -24.18 -12.09
CA ALA A 419 36.81 -25.59 -12.28
C ALA A 419 36.79 -26.00 -13.76
N VAL A 420 35.77 -25.61 -14.52
CA VAL A 420 35.70 -25.87 -15.97
C VAL A 420 36.84 -25.19 -16.71
N ASN A 421 37.11 -23.91 -16.43
CA ASN A 421 38.17 -23.15 -17.10
C ASN A 421 39.57 -23.76 -16.86
N ILE A 422 39.86 -24.21 -15.63
CA ILE A 422 41.14 -24.82 -15.29
C ILE A 422 41.24 -26.27 -15.80
N PHE A 423 40.28 -27.14 -15.48
CA PHE A 423 40.39 -28.58 -15.77
C PHE A 423 39.99 -28.95 -17.20
N LEU A 424 38.94 -28.34 -17.76
CA LEU A 424 38.50 -28.61 -19.14
C LEU A 424 39.17 -27.66 -20.14
N GLY A 425 39.27 -26.36 -19.83
CA GLY A 425 39.93 -25.38 -20.69
C GLY A 425 41.44 -25.64 -20.83
N ILE A 426 42.20 -25.41 -19.75
CA ILE A 426 43.66 -25.60 -19.77
C ILE A 426 44.01 -27.10 -19.75
N GLY A 427 43.42 -27.87 -18.83
CA GLY A 427 43.80 -29.26 -18.56
C GLY A 427 43.65 -30.20 -19.76
N VAL A 428 42.52 -30.18 -20.47
CA VAL A 428 42.33 -31.02 -21.67
C VAL A 428 43.22 -30.55 -22.81
N ALA A 429 43.35 -29.24 -23.05
CA ALA A 429 44.21 -28.72 -24.11
C ALA A 429 45.68 -29.12 -23.91
N TRP A 430 46.21 -29.00 -22.69
CA TRP A 430 47.55 -29.44 -22.33
C TRP A 430 47.72 -30.96 -22.40
N THR A 431 46.69 -31.73 -22.01
CA THR A 431 46.72 -33.20 -22.11
C THR A 431 46.79 -33.66 -23.58
N VAL A 432 45.98 -33.06 -24.46
CA VAL A 432 46.01 -33.35 -25.91
C VAL A 432 47.35 -32.96 -26.53
N ALA A 433 47.90 -31.79 -26.17
CA ALA A 433 49.22 -31.35 -26.63
C ALA A 433 50.34 -32.29 -26.15
N ALA A 434 50.35 -32.68 -24.88
CA ALA A 434 51.35 -33.60 -24.31
C ALA A 434 51.31 -34.98 -25.00
N VAL A 435 50.11 -35.54 -25.23
CA VAL A 435 49.94 -36.81 -25.96
C VAL A 435 50.42 -36.68 -27.41
N TYR A 436 50.11 -35.57 -28.09
CA TYR A 436 50.57 -35.33 -29.46
C TYR A 436 52.11 -35.26 -29.55
N TRP A 437 52.78 -34.49 -28.68
CA TRP A 437 54.24 -34.37 -28.71
C TRP A 437 54.94 -35.66 -28.27
N SER A 438 54.39 -36.37 -27.28
CA SER A 438 54.86 -37.70 -26.88
C SER A 438 54.80 -38.71 -28.04
N ALA A 439 53.71 -38.71 -28.82
CA ALA A 439 53.58 -39.52 -30.03
C ALA A 439 54.57 -39.13 -31.16
N GLN A 440 55.07 -37.88 -31.16
CA GLN A 440 56.14 -37.40 -32.04
C GLN A 440 57.55 -37.64 -31.46
N GLY A 441 57.67 -38.32 -30.31
CA GLY A 441 58.95 -38.59 -29.66
C GLY A 441 59.65 -37.35 -29.10
N LYS A 442 58.88 -36.36 -28.65
CA LYS A 442 59.39 -35.08 -28.10
C LYS A 442 58.73 -34.76 -26.76
N ASP A 443 59.51 -34.16 -25.87
CA ASP A 443 59.00 -33.61 -24.61
C ASP A 443 58.18 -32.33 -24.86
N PHE A 444 57.12 -32.13 -24.06
CA PHE A 444 56.25 -30.96 -24.14
C PHE A 444 56.58 -29.97 -23.02
N GLU A 445 57.51 -29.06 -23.29
CA GLU A 445 57.88 -27.99 -22.36
C GLU A 445 56.98 -26.75 -22.56
N VAL A 446 56.43 -26.23 -21.47
CA VAL A 446 55.63 -24.99 -21.43
C VAL A 446 56.33 -23.97 -20.53
N GLN A 447 56.65 -22.79 -21.07
CA GLN A 447 57.31 -21.73 -20.29
C GLN A 447 56.28 -21.00 -19.40
N PRO A 448 56.54 -20.81 -18.09
CA PRO A 448 55.57 -20.20 -17.18
C PRO A 448 55.41 -18.67 -17.37
N GLY A 449 56.40 -18.00 -17.97
CA GLY A 449 56.36 -16.56 -18.22
C GLY A 449 56.05 -15.74 -16.95
N THR A 450 55.15 -14.77 -17.08
CA THR A 450 54.71 -13.85 -16.01
C THR A 450 53.74 -14.48 -15.00
N LEU A 451 53.37 -15.76 -15.19
CA LEU A 451 52.30 -16.42 -14.42
C LEU A 451 52.60 -16.49 -12.92
N ALA A 452 53.84 -16.80 -12.53
CA ALA A 452 54.23 -16.94 -11.13
C ALA A 452 54.02 -15.65 -10.34
N PHE A 453 54.45 -14.51 -10.90
CA PHE A 453 54.24 -13.19 -10.33
C PHE A 453 52.75 -12.86 -10.21
N SER A 454 51.98 -13.03 -11.30
CA SER A 454 50.54 -12.72 -11.32
C SER A 454 49.74 -13.58 -10.34
N VAL A 455 49.99 -14.89 -10.27
CA VAL A 455 49.30 -15.81 -9.33
C VAL A 455 49.62 -15.45 -7.88
N THR A 456 50.87 -15.15 -7.55
CA THR A 456 51.26 -14.72 -6.20
C THR A 456 50.63 -13.38 -5.82
N LEU A 457 50.63 -12.39 -6.73
CA LEU A 457 49.99 -11.10 -6.50
C LEU A 457 48.48 -11.24 -6.29
N TYR A 458 47.80 -12.01 -7.15
CA TYR A 458 46.38 -12.33 -7.00
C TYR A 458 46.10 -13.01 -5.65
N THR A 459 46.93 -13.97 -5.26
CA THR A 459 46.81 -14.68 -3.96
C THR A 459 46.89 -13.72 -2.77
N ILE A 460 47.83 -12.76 -2.79
CA ILE A 460 47.95 -11.73 -1.74
C ILE A 460 46.68 -10.87 -1.66
N PHE A 461 46.13 -10.44 -2.81
CA PHE A 461 44.92 -9.63 -2.85
C PHE A 461 43.65 -10.43 -2.51
N ALA A 462 43.63 -11.74 -2.79
CA ALA A 462 42.59 -12.66 -2.34
C ALA A 462 42.59 -12.78 -0.81
N PHE A 463 43.75 -12.94 -0.16
CA PHE A 463 43.84 -12.94 1.31
C PHE A 463 43.37 -11.61 1.94
N ILE A 464 43.70 -10.46 1.34
CA ILE A 464 43.18 -9.15 1.78
C ILE A 464 41.65 -9.12 1.64
N SER A 465 41.11 -9.57 0.50
CA SER A 465 39.67 -9.58 0.23
C SER A 465 38.90 -10.51 1.20
N CYS A 466 39.41 -11.71 1.44
CA CYS A 466 38.87 -12.64 2.44
C CYS A 466 38.93 -12.03 3.85
N GLY A 467 40.02 -11.36 4.24
CA GLY A 467 40.11 -10.65 5.52
C GLY A 467 39.06 -9.54 5.68
N VAL A 468 38.80 -8.78 4.61
CA VAL A 468 37.76 -7.74 4.57
C VAL A 468 36.36 -8.34 4.67
N LEU A 469 36.09 -9.45 3.99
CA LEU A 469 34.80 -10.17 4.09
C LEU A 469 34.58 -10.75 5.49
N LEU A 470 35.60 -11.40 6.08
CA LEU A 470 35.54 -11.92 7.46
C LEU A 470 35.38 -10.82 8.51
N TYR A 471 35.92 -9.62 8.26
CA TYR A 471 35.66 -8.44 9.11
C TYR A 471 34.21 -7.94 8.95
N ARG A 472 33.69 -7.85 7.72
CA ARG A 472 32.31 -7.44 7.42
C ARG A 472 31.25 -8.44 7.91
N ARG A 473 31.62 -9.71 8.09
CA ARG A 473 30.81 -10.79 8.68
C ARG A 473 30.54 -10.61 10.19
N ARG A 474 31.17 -9.64 10.86
CA ARG A 474 30.92 -9.37 12.29
C ARG A 474 29.46 -8.96 12.56
N PRO A 475 28.83 -9.38 13.67
CA PRO A 475 27.45 -9.01 14.01
C PRO A 475 27.19 -7.49 14.07
N GLU A 476 28.20 -6.70 14.44
CA GLU A 476 28.17 -5.23 14.48
C GLU A 476 27.95 -4.57 13.09
N ILE A 477 28.24 -5.30 12.01
CA ILE A 477 28.14 -4.84 10.61
C ILE A 477 27.05 -5.61 9.84
N GLY A 478 26.79 -6.87 10.22
CA GLY A 478 25.70 -7.69 9.68
C GLY A 478 25.77 -7.96 8.18
N GLY A 479 26.97 -7.92 7.58
CA GLY A 479 27.15 -7.75 6.14
C GLY A 479 27.50 -9.01 5.35
N GLU A 480 26.93 -10.18 5.67
CA GLU A 480 27.14 -11.41 4.88
C GLU A 480 26.62 -11.24 3.45
N LEU A 481 25.29 -11.11 3.30
CA LEU A 481 24.66 -10.53 2.11
C LEU A 481 24.10 -9.15 2.46
N GLY A 482 24.25 -8.18 1.56
CA GLY A 482 23.81 -6.81 1.81
C GLY A 482 24.54 -6.12 2.98
N GLY A 483 23.79 -5.47 3.87
CA GLY A 483 24.31 -4.64 4.97
C GLY A 483 24.46 -3.15 4.64
N PRO A 484 25.03 -2.34 5.55
CA PRO A 484 24.99 -0.88 5.50
C PRO A 484 25.53 -0.26 4.20
N ARG A 485 24.78 0.68 3.61
CA ARG A 485 25.10 1.33 2.31
C ARG A 485 26.54 1.87 2.25
N THR A 486 27.05 2.44 3.35
CA THR A 486 28.42 2.95 3.48
C THR A 486 29.47 1.83 3.43
N ALA A 487 29.28 0.75 4.20
CA ALA A 487 30.19 -0.38 4.25
C ALA A 487 30.21 -1.16 2.92
N LYS A 488 29.03 -1.34 2.29
CA LYS A 488 28.89 -1.90 0.93
C LYS A 488 29.71 -1.08 -0.08
N ARG A 489 29.48 0.23 -0.17
CA ARG A 489 30.22 1.10 -1.10
C ARG A 489 31.73 1.09 -0.84
N LEU A 490 32.17 1.21 0.41
CA LEU A 490 33.60 1.23 0.76
C LEU A 490 34.32 -0.07 0.38
N THR A 491 33.72 -1.23 0.69
CA THR A 491 34.32 -2.54 0.38
C THR A 491 34.29 -2.86 -1.13
N SER A 492 33.21 -2.51 -1.84
CA SER A 492 33.18 -2.61 -3.31
C SER A 492 34.26 -1.76 -3.98
N SER A 493 34.44 -0.50 -3.57
CA SER A 493 35.49 0.37 -4.10
C SER A 493 36.90 -0.18 -3.82
N LEU A 494 37.12 -0.80 -2.65
CA LEU A 494 38.40 -1.45 -2.32
C LEU A 494 38.68 -2.64 -3.25
N PHE A 495 37.70 -3.49 -3.54
CA PHE A 495 37.89 -4.64 -4.43
C PHE A 495 38.15 -4.23 -5.88
N VAL A 496 37.45 -3.20 -6.38
CA VAL A 496 37.75 -2.59 -7.69
C VAL A 496 39.16 -2.01 -7.73
N LEU A 497 39.61 -1.33 -6.66
CA LEU A 497 40.97 -0.81 -6.55
C LEU A 497 42.03 -1.93 -6.54
N LEU A 498 41.81 -3.02 -5.81
CA LEU A 498 42.71 -4.18 -5.81
C LEU A 498 42.82 -4.84 -7.19
N TRP A 499 41.71 -4.94 -7.93
CA TRP A 499 41.70 -5.44 -9.31
C TRP A 499 42.47 -4.53 -10.28
N LEU A 500 42.28 -3.20 -10.18
CA LEU A 500 43.04 -2.23 -10.97
C LEU A 500 44.55 -2.27 -10.63
N LEU A 501 44.91 -2.44 -9.36
CA LEU A 501 46.30 -2.61 -8.92
C LEU A 501 46.89 -3.94 -9.44
N TYR A 502 46.10 -5.01 -9.49
CA TYR A 502 46.52 -6.31 -10.03
C TYR A 502 46.87 -6.20 -11.53
N ILE A 503 46.00 -5.56 -12.32
CA ILE A 503 46.25 -5.25 -13.73
C ILE A 503 47.50 -4.38 -13.87
N LEU A 504 47.63 -3.31 -13.07
CA LEU A 504 48.76 -2.39 -13.14
C LEU A 504 50.09 -3.09 -12.87
N PHE A 505 50.22 -3.83 -11.76
CA PHE A 505 51.48 -4.48 -11.40
C PHE A 505 51.81 -5.66 -12.34
N SER A 506 50.83 -6.48 -12.73
CA SER A 506 51.06 -7.55 -13.73
C SER A 506 51.48 -6.97 -15.08
N SER A 507 50.96 -5.80 -15.47
CA SER A 507 51.42 -5.10 -16.67
C SER A 507 52.84 -4.55 -16.53
N LEU A 508 53.17 -3.92 -15.40
CA LEU A 508 54.50 -3.37 -15.14
C LEU A 508 55.60 -4.45 -15.09
N GLU A 509 55.28 -5.64 -14.58
CA GLU A 509 56.18 -6.81 -14.63
C GLU A 509 56.26 -7.37 -16.05
N ALA A 510 55.14 -7.52 -16.77
CA ALA A 510 55.13 -7.96 -18.16
C ALA A 510 55.94 -7.04 -19.09
N TYR A 511 55.97 -5.72 -18.85
CA TYR A 511 56.83 -4.75 -19.54
C TYR A 511 58.25 -4.65 -18.98
N CYS A 512 58.61 -5.43 -17.96
CA CYS A 512 59.91 -5.49 -17.30
C CYS A 512 60.33 -4.20 -16.58
N TYR A 513 59.38 -3.31 -16.23
CA TYR A 513 59.62 -2.16 -15.34
C TYR A 513 59.79 -2.62 -13.88
N ILE A 514 59.08 -3.67 -13.49
CA ILE A 514 59.26 -4.39 -12.23
C ILE A 514 59.91 -5.74 -12.58
N LYS A 515 60.81 -6.24 -11.72
CA LYS A 515 61.28 -7.61 -11.80
C LYS A 515 60.31 -8.53 -11.06
N GLY A 516 59.81 -9.55 -11.74
CA GLY A 516 59.27 -10.74 -11.10
C GLY A 516 60.34 -11.48 -10.27
N PHE A 517 59.89 -12.47 -9.51
CA PHE A 517 60.68 -13.32 -8.62
C PHE A 517 60.73 -14.76 -9.12
#